data_AF-A0A831XKB4-F1
#
_entry.id   AF-A0A831XKB4-F1
#
_cell.length_a   1.000
_cell.length_b   1.000
_cell.length_c   1.000
_cell.angle_alpha   90.00
_cell.angle_beta   90.00
_cell.angle_gamma   90.00
#
_symmetry.space_group_name_H-M   'P 1'
#
loop_
_entity.id
_entity.type
_entity.pdbx_description
1 polymer ?
#
loop_
_entity_poly.entity_id
_entity_poly.type
_entity_poly.pdbx_seq_one_letter_code
_entity_poly.pdbx_strand_id
1 'polypeptide(L)'
;MTVEFPYRSLSRRLLGVALAKAGRPEDALAEFDWVVGLYPDDADMHIARAESLDQLGEKTRADAAYATALGLLEARVPRLLCLQAYGTGRSGCVNELRDTYLSIAHCHKGGGAFAEALEAYRSAGEYGDPWGAAALGEREMLECLGREDEAKAIPYPVNTGLQDPEGTPQADGGA
;
A
#
# COMPACT_ATOMS: atom_id res chain seq x y z
N MET A 1 -27.04 4.52 26.84
CA MET A 1 -25.61 4.86 26.88
C MET A 1 -24.86 3.57 27.16
N THR A 2 -24.63 2.76 26.13
CA THR A 2 -23.95 1.47 26.24
C THR A 2 -22.47 1.73 26.44
N VAL A 3 -22.01 1.52 27.67
CA VAL A 3 -20.59 1.36 27.98
C VAL A 3 -20.13 0.09 27.26
N GLU A 4 -19.61 0.23 26.04
CA GLU A 4 -19.00 -0.90 25.33
C GLU A 4 -17.53 -1.04 25.71
N PHE A 5 -17.18 -2.27 26.10
CA PHE A 5 -15.85 -2.63 26.55
C PHE A 5 -14.89 -2.67 25.34
N PRO A 6 -13.77 -1.92 25.36
CA PRO A 6 -12.81 -1.85 24.24
C PRO A 6 -12.18 -3.20 23.86
N TYR A 7 -12.32 -4.20 24.73
CA TYR A 7 -11.88 -5.57 24.45
C TYR A 7 -12.71 -6.26 23.36
N ARG A 8 -14.01 -5.91 23.22
CA ARG A 8 -14.90 -6.55 22.25
C ARG A 8 -14.55 -6.19 20.80
N SER A 9 -14.22 -4.92 20.55
CA SER A 9 -13.76 -4.46 19.23
C SER A 9 -12.39 -5.02 18.88
N LEU A 10 -11.46 -5.08 19.84
CA LEU A 10 -10.15 -5.70 19.64
C LEU A 10 -10.28 -7.19 19.28
N SER A 11 -11.14 -7.94 19.97
CA SER A 11 -11.39 -9.35 19.65
C SER A 11 -11.96 -9.53 18.25
N ARG A 12 -12.89 -8.67 17.82
CA ARG A 12 -13.47 -8.73 16.47
C ARG A 12 -12.45 -8.35 15.40
N ARG A 13 -11.59 -7.36 15.64
CA ARG A 13 -10.45 -7.03 14.76
C ARG A 13 -9.55 -8.25 14.55
N LEU A 14 -9.13 -8.91 15.64
CA LEU A 14 -8.29 -10.10 15.55
C LEU A 14 -9.00 -11.28 14.88
N LEU A 15 -10.31 -11.44 15.14
CA LEU A 15 -11.13 -12.46 14.49
C LEU A 15 -11.24 -12.22 12.98
N GLY A 16 -11.51 -10.99 12.54
CA GLY A 16 -11.55 -10.63 11.13
C GLY A 16 -10.23 -10.95 10.42
N VAL A 17 -9.09 -10.59 11.02
CA VAL A 17 -7.76 -10.93 10.47
C VAL A 17 -7.56 -12.44 10.39
N ALA A 18 -7.98 -13.20 11.40
CA ALA A 18 -7.88 -14.65 11.39
C ALA A 18 -8.76 -15.28 10.30
N LEU A 19 -9.97 -14.75 10.08
CA LEU A 19 -10.90 -15.20 9.06
C LEU A 19 -10.39 -14.91 7.65
N ALA A 20 -9.82 -13.73 7.41
CA ALA A 20 -9.20 -13.38 6.14
C ALA A 20 -8.05 -14.35 5.81
N LYS A 21 -7.17 -14.62 6.79
CA LYS A 21 -6.08 -15.60 6.63
C LYS A 21 -6.56 -17.04 6.45
N ALA A 22 -7.75 -17.37 6.96
CA ALA A 22 -8.39 -18.66 6.77
C ALA A 22 -9.10 -18.80 5.42
N GLY A 23 -9.01 -17.79 4.54
CA GLY A 23 -9.68 -17.81 3.23
C GLY A 23 -11.19 -17.62 3.32
N ARG A 24 -11.68 -16.95 4.36
CA ARG A 24 -13.09 -16.60 4.57
C ARG A 24 -13.28 -15.07 4.54
N PRO A 25 -13.02 -14.41 3.40
CA PRO A 25 -13.06 -12.95 3.29
C PRO A 25 -14.44 -12.36 3.53
N GLU A 26 -15.53 -13.08 3.26
CA GLU A 26 -16.91 -12.62 3.54
C GLU A 26 -17.16 -12.46 5.04
N ASP A 27 -16.74 -13.44 5.83
CA ASP A 27 -16.90 -13.40 7.29
C ASP A 27 -15.96 -12.37 7.92
N ALA A 28 -14.74 -12.24 7.37
CA ALA A 28 -13.80 -11.20 7.77
C ALA A 28 -14.37 -9.80 7.54
N LEU A 29 -14.98 -9.58 6.38
CA LEU A 29 -15.61 -8.32 6.01
C LEU A 29 -16.72 -7.93 7.00
N ALA A 30 -17.56 -8.87 7.43
CA ALA A 30 -18.61 -8.61 8.42
C ALA A 30 -18.04 -8.15 9.78
N GLU A 31 -16.92 -8.72 10.21
CA GLU A 31 -16.23 -8.32 11.42
C GLU A 31 -15.60 -6.93 11.28
N PHE A 32 -14.98 -6.63 10.13
CA PHE A 32 -14.41 -5.30 9.86
C PHE A 32 -15.48 -4.22 9.72
N ASP A 33 -16.58 -4.48 9.03
CA ASP A 33 -17.72 -3.56 8.90
C ASP A 33 -18.29 -3.19 10.28
N TRP A 34 -18.36 -4.14 11.20
CA TRP A 34 -18.79 -3.88 12.57
C TRP A 34 -17.82 -2.96 13.32
N VAL A 35 -16.51 -3.21 13.21
CA VAL A 35 -15.49 -2.38 13.87
C VAL A 35 -15.45 -0.96 13.28
N VAL A 36 -15.51 -0.83 11.95
CA VAL A 36 -15.57 0.47 11.25
C VAL A 36 -16.82 1.26 11.66
N GLY A 37 -17.96 0.60 11.87
CA GLY A 37 -19.17 1.25 12.36
C GLY A 37 -19.04 1.88 13.74
N LEU A 38 -18.12 1.38 14.57
CA LEU A 38 -17.80 1.95 15.89
C LEU A 38 -16.62 2.91 15.88
N TYR A 39 -15.63 2.63 15.03
CA TYR A 39 -14.39 3.40 14.90
C TYR A 39 -14.19 3.79 13.44
N PRO A 40 -14.94 4.80 12.95
CA PRO A 40 -14.86 5.22 11.56
C PRO A 40 -13.50 5.82 11.19
N ASP A 41 -12.73 6.28 12.18
CA ASP A 41 -11.41 6.88 11.99
C ASP A 41 -10.25 5.87 12.09
N ASP A 42 -10.54 4.57 12.23
CA ASP A 42 -9.52 3.51 12.27
C ASP A 42 -9.09 3.11 10.85
N ALA A 43 -8.02 3.73 10.37
CA ALA A 43 -7.47 3.49 9.04
C ALA A 43 -7.10 2.01 8.80
N ASP A 44 -6.60 1.30 9.82
CA ASP A 44 -6.23 -0.12 9.69
C ASP A 44 -7.45 -0.98 9.34
N MET A 45 -8.62 -0.63 9.89
CA MET A 45 -9.86 -1.37 9.65
C MET A 45 -10.42 -1.10 8.28
N HIS A 46 -10.24 0.11 7.73
CA HIS A 46 -10.56 0.40 6.34
C HIS A 46 -9.63 -0.33 5.37
N ILE A 47 -8.33 -0.45 5.68
CA ILE A 47 -7.37 -1.25 4.87
C ILE A 47 -7.77 -2.73 4.88
N ALA A 48 -7.97 -3.31 6.06
CA ALA A 48 -8.32 -4.74 6.19
C ALA A 48 -9.67 -5.06 5.52
N ARG A 49 -10.61 -4.12 5.58
CA ARG A 49 -11.87 -4.18 4.84
C ARG A 49 -11.66 -4.14 3.34
N ALA A 50 -10.80 -3.24 2.84
CA ALA A 50 -10.50 -3.11 1.42
C ALA A 50 -9.83 -4.37 0.86
N GLU A 51 -8.86 -4.93 1.58
CA GLU A 51 -8.20 -6.21 1.22
C GLU A 51 -9.20 -7.37 1.16
N SER A 52 -10.14 -7.42 2.11
CA SER A 52 -11.19 -8.45 2.11
C SER A 52 -12.13 -8.28 0.93
N LEU A 53 -12.47 -7.04 0.54
CA LEU A 53 -13.31 -6.74 -0.62
C LEU A 53 -12.60 -7.06 -1.94
N ASP A 54 -11.29 -6.82 -2.03
CA ASP A 54 -10.50 -7.17 -3.22
C ASP A 54 -10.41 -8.69 -3.40
N GLN A 55 -10.24 -9.45 -2.31
CA GLN A 55 -10.30 -10.92 -2.35
C GLN A 55 -11.66 -11.46 -2.83
N LEU A 56 -12.74 -10.70 -2.59
CA LEU A 56 -14.09 -11.02 -3.07
C LEU A 56 -14.33 -10.56 -4.51
N GLY A 57 -13.40 -9.82 -5.12
CA GLY A 57 -13.56 -9.21 -6.45
C GLY A 57 -14.44 -7.96 -6.48
N GLU A 58 -14.83 -7.43 -5.33
CA GLU A 58 -15.68 -6.25 -5.17
C GLU A 58 -14.86 -4.94 -5.28
N LYS A 59 -14.19 -4.76 -6.43
CA LYS A 59 -13.18 -3.72 -6.63
C LYS A 59 -13.64 -2.30 -6.33
N THR A 60 -14.83 -1.92 -6.79
CA THR A 60 -15.36 -0.57 -6.54
C THR A 60 -15.53 -0.28 -5.05
N ARG A 61 -15.91 -1.28 -4.25
CA ARG A 61 -16.04 -1.12 -2.80
C ARG A 61 -14.68 -1.14 -2.11
N ALA A 62 -13.72 -1.93 -2.62
CA ALA A 62 -12.34 -1.94 -2.16
C ALA A 62 -11.68 -0.56 -2.36
N ASP A 63 -11.80 0.01 -3.56
CA ASP A 63 -11.26 1.34 -3.89
C ASP A 63 -11.81 2.43 -2.97
N ALA A 64 -13.12 2.41 -2.69
CA ALA A 64 -13.74 3.36 -1.76
C ALA A 64 -13.23 3.20 -0.32
N ALA A 65 -12.99 1.97 0.12
CA ALA A 65 -12.43 1.69 1.45
C ALA A 65 -10.97 2.15 1.54
N TYR A 66 -10.17 1.87 0.51
CA TYR A 66 -8.79 2.35 0.41
C TYR A 66 -8.70 3.87 0.37
N ALA A 67 -9.57 4.55 -0.39
CA ALA A 67 -9.63 6.01 -0.43
C ALA A 67 -9.95 6.62 0.94
N THR A 68 -10.83 5.97 1.71
CA THR A 68 -11.13 6.39 3.08
C THR A 68 -9.91 6.22 3.99
N ALA A 69 -9.22 5.07 3.91
CA ALA A 69 -7.99 4.83 4.67
C ALA A 69 -6.89 5.85 4.34
N LEU A 70 -6.68 6.16 3.05
CA LEU A 70 -5.71 7.16 2.60
C LEU A 70 -6.04 8.53 3.18
N GLY A 71 -7.29 8.99 3.10
CA GLY A 71 -7.67 10.29 3.66
C GLY A 71 -7.39 10.39 5.17
N LEU A 72 -7.61 9.30 5.91
CA LEU A 72 -7.30 9.23 7.35
C LEU A 72 -5.78 9.23 7.62
N LEU A 73 -5.00 8.48 6.84
CA LEU A 73 -3.54 8.43 7.00
C LEU A 73 -2.87 9.73 6.58
N GLU A 74 -3.29 10.34 5.48
CA GLU A 74 -2.81 11.64 5.02
C GLU A 74 -3.13 12.75 6.02
N ALA A 75 -4.31 12.72 6.64
CA ALA A 75 -4.65 13.64 7.71
C ALA A 75 -3.74 13.46 8.96
N ARG A 76 -3.24 12.25 9.21
CA ARG A 76 -2.30 11.93 10.30
C ARG A 76 -0.85 12.31 9.95
N VAL A 77 -0.53 12.49 8.68
CA VAL A 77 0.81 12.82 8.19
C VAL A 77 0.82 14.26 7.67
N PRO A 78 1.18 15.26 8.48
CA PRO A 78 1.44 16.59 7.96
C PRO A 78 2.51 16.48 6.87
N ARG A 79 2.16 16.84 5.63
CA ARG A 79 3.01 16.76 4.42
C ARG A 79 4.42 17.35 4.62
N LEU A 80 4.56 18.31 5.54
CA LEU A 80 5.83 18.95 5.93
C LEU A 80 6.72 18.08 6.86
N LEU A 81 6.16 17.11 7.58
CA LEU A 81 6.91 16.21 8.47
C LEU A 81 7.56 15.04 7.73
N CYS A 82 6.98 14.54 6.62
CA CYS A 82 7.59 13.46 5.82
C CYS A 82 8.95 13.86 5.24
N LEU A 83 9.07 15.07 4.68
CA LEU A 83 10.33 15.58 4.14
C LEU A 83 11.41 15.83 5.23
N GLN A 84 10.99 16.04 6.49
CA GLN A 84 11.89 16.24 7.63
C GLN A 84 12.25 14.92 8.35
N ALA A 85 11.47 13.86 8.16
CA ALA A 85 11.53 12.63 8.94
C ALA A 85 12.54 11.59 8.46
N TYR A 86 13.20 11.76 7.30
CA TYR A 86 14.35 10.93 6.91
C TYR A 86 15.49 10.98 7.95
N GLY A 87 15.48 11.94 8.88
CA GLY A 87 16.42 12.01 10.00
C GLY A 87 15.95 11.43 11.33
N THR A 88 14.64 11.23 11.58
CA THR A 88 14.16 10.90 12.95
C THR A 88 12.88 10.06 12.98
N GLY A 89 13.03 8.72 12.89
CA GLY A 89 12.35 7.72 13.74
C GLY A 89 10.81 7.65 13.83
N ARG A 90 10.04 8.52 13.18
CA ARG A 90 8.57 8.44 13.08
C ARG A 90 8.18 7.69 11.80
N SER A 91 8.64 6.44 11.68
CA SER A 91 8.49 5.65 10.45
C SER A 91 7.14 4.93 10.32
N GLY A 92 6.36 4.78 11.40
CA GLY A 92 5.11 3.99 11.40
C GLY A 92 4.06 4.47 10.40
N CYS A 93 3.54 5.69 10.55
CA CYS A 93 2.45 6.20 9.70
C CYS A 93 2.86 6.40 8.24
N VAL A 94 4.13 6.72 7.98
CA VAL A 94 4.65 6.87 6.61
C VAL A 94 4.76 5.51 5.94
N ASN A 95 5.19 4.48 6.67
CA ASN A 95 5.18 3.11 6.20
C ASN A 95 3.76 2.59 5.97
N GLU A 96 2.81 2.83 6.89
CA GLU A 96 1.40 2.46 6.73
C GLU A 96 0.79 3.09 5.47
N LEU A 97 1.07 4.39 5.23
CA LEU A 97 0.61 5.09 4.04
C LEU A 97 1.21 4.49 2.76
N ARG A 98 2.53 4.27 2.73
CA ARG A 98 3.21 3.60 1.61
C ARG A 98 2.63 2.21 1.34
N ASP A 99 2.46 1.40 2.37
CA ASP A 99 1.99 0.02 2.25
C ASP A 99 0.54 -0.01 1.74
N THR A 100 -0.29 0.98 2.14
CA THR A 100 -1.64 1.17 1.61
C THR A 100 -1.62 1.50 0.11
N TYR A 101 -0.74 2.42 -0.32
CA TYR A 101 -0.57 2.74 -1.74
C TYR A 101 -0.10 1.53 -2.56
N LEU A 102 0.79 0.69 -2.01
CA LEU A 102 1.21 -0.55 -2.64
C LEU A 102 0.05 -1.53 -2.82
N SER A 103 -0.79 -1.71 -1.78
CA SER A 103 -1.98 -2.58 -1.87
C SER A 103 -2.93 -2.11 -2.97
N ILE A 104 -3.22 -0.81 -3.05
CA ILE A 104 -4.05 -0.22 -4.12
C ILE A 104 -3.45 -0.50 -5.51
N ALA A 105 -2.14 -0.28 -5.67
CA ALA A 105 -1.46 -0.52 -6.93
C ALA A 105 -1.56 -1.99 -7.37
N HIS A 106 -1.44 -2.94 -6.43
CA HIS A 106 -1.61 -4.36 -6.69
C HIS A 106 -3.06 -4.70 -7.10
N CYS A 107 -4.07 -4.11 -6.46
CA CYS A 107 -5.48 -4.30 -6.80
C CYS A 107 -5.80 -3.80 -8.22
N HIS A 108 -5.30 -2.62 -8.59
CA HIS A 108 -5.46 -2.03 -9.92
C HIS A 108 -4.70 -2.81 -11.00
N LYS A 109 -3.47 -3.26 -10.70
CA LYS A 109 -2.70 -4.17 -11.57
C LYS A 109 -3.47 -5.44 -11.88
N GLY A 110 -4.03 -6.10 -10.85
CA GLY A 110 -4.88 -7.28 -11.04
C GLY A 110 -6.21 -6.99 -11.76
N GLY A 111 -6.59 -5.71 -11.92
CA GLY A 111 -7.78 -5.25 -12.63
C GLY A 111 -7.54 -4.78 -14.05
N GLY A 112 -6.27 -4.70 -14.49
CA GLY A 112 -5.90 -4.14 -15.79
C GLY A 112 -5.94 -2.60 -15.85
N ALA A 113 -6.12 -1.93 -14.72
CA ALA A 113 -6.09 -0.46 -14.60
C ALA A 113 -4.64 0.01 -14.41
N PHE A 114 -3.81 -0.16 -15.44
CA PHE A 114 -2.35 0.04 -15.33
C PHE A 114 -1.95 1.50 -15.12
N ALA A 115 -2.75 2.47 -15.58
CA ALA A 115 -2.46 3.88 -15.38
C ALA A 115 -2.70 4.29 -13.92
N GLU A 116 -3.79 3.84 -13.32
CA GLU A 116 -4.14 4.05 -11.92
C GLU A 116 -3.17 3.32 -10.99
N ALA A 117 -2.76 2.09 -11.36
CA ALA A 117 -1.72 1.36 -10.67
C ALA A 117 -0.37 2.11 -10.69
N LEU A 118 -0.02 2.71 -11.83
CA LEU A 118 1.20 3.50 -11.98
C LEU A 118 1.21 4.72 -11.06
N GLU A 119 0.10 5.45 -11.00
CA GLU A 119 -0.03 6.60 -10.09
C GLU A 119 0.12 6.17 -8.63
N ALA A 120 -0.52 5.08 -8.23
CA ALA A 120 -0.39 4.54 -6.87
C ALA A 120 1.05 4.11 -6.54
N TYR A 121 1.80 3.50 -7.48
CA TYR A 121 3.22 3.18 -7.29
C TYR A 121 4.09 4.43 -7.14
N ARG A 122 3.83 5.48 -7.93
CA ARG A 122 4.53 6.77 -7.81
C ARG A 122 4.29 7.40 -6.44
N SER A 123 3.03 7.44 -6.00
CA SER A 123 2.67 7.93 -4.67
C SER A 123 3.35 7.12 -3.57
N ALA A 124 3.43 5.79 -3.68
CA ALA A 124 4.18 4.97 -2.73
C ALA A 124 5.68 5.32 -2.69
N GLY A 125 6.27 5.64 -3.84
CA GLY A 125 7.68 6.07 -3.96
C GLY A 125 8.00 7.37 -3.22
N GLU A 126 7.05 8.32 -3.15
CA GLU A 126 7.23 9.58 -2.41
C GLU A 126 7.36 9.38 -0.89
N TYR A 127 6.83 8.27 -0.36
CA TYR A 127 6.80 7.93 1.07
C TYR A 127 7.76 6.78 1.43
N GLY A 128 8.64 6.37 0.51
CA GLY A 128 9.40 5.13 0.63
C GLY A 128 10.87 5.20 0.22
N ASP A 129 11.52 4.05 0.20
CA ASP A 129 12.86 3.92 -0.35
C ASP A 129 12.80 4.02 -1.89
N PRO A 130 13.62 4.88 -2.54
CA PRO A 130 13.64 5.05 -3.99
C PRO A 130 13.88 3.76 -4.79
N TRP A 131 14.44 2.71 -4.15
CA TRP A 131 14.82 1.46 -4.81
C TRP A 131 13.97 0.25 -4.36
N GLY A 132 12.82 0.50 -3.74
CA GLY A 132 11.95 -0.54 -3.18
C GLY A 132 10.93 -1.16 -4.15
N ALA A 133 9.98 -1.92 -3.57
CA ALA A 133 8.89 -2.56 -4.32
C ALA A 133 8.04 -1.58 -5.15
N ALA A 134 7.96 -0.31 -4.71
CA ALA A 134 7.25 0.75 -5.44
C ALA A 134 7.90 1.06 -6.80
N ALA A 135 9.23 1.20 -6.86
CA ALA A 135 9.96 1.51 -8.09
C ALA A 135 9.90 0.35 -9.10
N LEU A 136 9.97 -0.90 -8.61
CA LEU A 136 9.79 -2.09 -9.45
C LEU A 136 8.37 -2.14 -10.04
N GLY A 137 7.35 -1.88 -9.22
CA GLY A 137 5.96 -1.80 -9.66
C GLY A 137 5.75 -0.69 -10.68
N GLU A 138 6.31 0.50 -10.45
CA GLU A 138 6.24 1.63 -11.39
C GLU A 138 6.81 1.26 -12.76
N ARG A 139 8.00 0.66 -12.78
CA ARG A 139 8.67 0.23 -14.01
C ARG A 139 7.84 -0.80 -14.77
N GLU A 140 7.33 -1.82 -14.08
CA GLU A 140 6.48 -2.84 -14.69
C GLU A 140 5.20 -2.23 -15.28
N MET A 141 4.58 -1.26 -14.61
CA MET A 141 3.38 -0.60 -15.13
C MET A 141 3.70 0.27 -16.36
N LEU A 142 4.85 0.96 -16.38
CA LEU A 142 5.31 1.73 -17.54
C LEU A 142 5.57 0.82 -18.74
N GLU A 143 6.14 -0.36 -18.53
CA GLU A 143 6.33 -1.38 -19.56
C GLU A 143 4.97 -1.87 -20.11
N CYS A 144 4.01 -2.17 -19.24
CA CYS A 144 2.65 -2.54 -19.66
C CYS A 144 1.94 -1.42 -20.45
N LEU A 145 2.29 -0.15 -20.23
CA LEU A 145 1.77 1.00 -20.94
C LEU A 145 2.58 1.38 -22.21
N GLY A 146 3.67 0.66 -22.51
CA GLY A 146 4.54 0.94 -23.66
C GLY A 146 5.43 2.18 -23.51
N ARG A 147 5.64 2.67 -22.28
CA ARG A 147 6.46 3.85 -21.96
C ARG A 147 7.88 3.44 -21.56
N GLU A 148 8.57 2.75 -22.45
CA GLU A 148 9.86 2.10 -22.17
C GLU A 148 10.97 3.10 -21.78
N ASP A 149 10.99 4.30 -22.37
CA ASP A 149 11.99 5.33 -22.05
C ASP A 149 11.90 5.80 -20.59
N GLU A 150 10.68 5.91 -20.06
CA GLU A 150 10.46 6.26 -18.65
C GLU A 150 10.77 5.08 -17.72
N ALA A 151 10.45 3.85 -18.16
CA ALA A 151 10.77 2.63 -17.40
C ALA A 151 12.28 2.48 -17.20
N LYS A 152 13.08 2.77 -18.23
CA LYS A 152 14.56 2.74 -18.17
C LYS A 152 15.16 3.85 -17.31
N ALA A 153 14.44 4.97 -17.16
CA ALA A 153 14.89 6.08 -16.33
C ALA A 153 14.80 5.77 -14.82
N ILE A 154 14.01 4.75 -14.43
CA ILE A 154 13.90 4.30 -13.05
C ILE A 154 15.10 3.39 -12.73
N PRO A 155 15.98 3.76 -11.78
CA PRO A 155 17.18 2.99 -11.49
C PRO A 155 16.86 1.61 -10.87
N TYR A 156 17.54 0.57 -11.33
CA TYR A 156 17.46 -0.76 -10.72
C TYR A 156 18.12 -0.78 -9.33
N PRO A 157 17.56 -1.54 -8.37
CA PRO A 157 18.29 -1.82 -7.14
C PRO A 157 19.55 -2.62 -7.48
N VAL A 158 20.72 -2.01 -7.25
CA VAL A 158 22.05 -2.56 -7.58
C VAL A 158 22.37 -3.89 -6.87
N ASN A 159 21.51 -4.38 -5.97
CA ASN A 159 21.80 -5.51 -5.07
C ASN A 159 20.77 -6.65 -5.04
N THR A 160 20.03 -6.89 -6.14
CA THR A 160 19.13 -8.07 -6.28
C THR A 160 19.72 -9.23 -7.09
N GLY A 161 20.98 -9.14 -7.54
CA GLY A 161 21.65 -10.22 -8.30
C GLY A 161 21.06 -10.49 -9.70
N LEU A 162 20.06 -9.72 -10.12
CA LEU A 162 19.59 -9.63 -11.49
C LEU A 162 20.37 -8.49 -12.14
N GLN A 163 21.30 -8.84 -13.03
CA GLN A 163 22.07 -7.86 -13.80
C GLN A 163 21.14 -7.01 -14.66
N ASP A 164 21.46 -5.71 -14.76
CA ASP A 164 20.90 -4.83 -15.79
C ASP A 164 20.97 -5.53 -17.16
N PRO A 165 19.88 -5.60 -17.94
CA PRO A 165 19.91 -6.18 -19.28
C PRO A 165 20.81 -5.39 -20.25
N GLU A 166 21.15 -4.15 -19.89
CA GLU A 166 22.12 -3.32 -20.58
C GLU A 166 23.34 -3.18 -19.67
N GLY A 167 24.30 -4.10 -19.81
CA GLY A 167 25.54 -4.11 -19.04
C GLY A 167 26.38 -2.85 -19.27
N THR A 168 26.10 -1.79 -18.50
CA THR A 168 27.05 -0.69 -18.33
C THR A 168 28.12 -1.13 -17.33
N PRO A 169 29.39 -1.21 -17.74
CA PRO A 169 30.45 -1.62 -16.84
C PRO A 169 30.59 -0.60 -15.72
N GLN A 170 30.50 -1.08 -14.47
CA GLN A 170 30.92 -0.32 -13.29
C GLN A 170 32.36 0.13 -13.49
N ALA A 171 32.55 1.45 -13.53
CA ALA A 171 33.88 2.02 -13.34
C ALA A 171 34.27 1.75 -11.88
N ASP A 172 35.18 0.80 -11.70
CA ASP A 172 35.97 0.62 -10.49
C ASP A 172 36.58 1.97 -10.10
N GLY A 173 36.11 2.54 -9.00
CA GLY A 173 36.72 3.67 -8.31
C GLY A 173 37.47 3.17 -7.09
N GLY A 174 38.56 2.44 -7.30
CA GLY A 174 39.51 2.13 -6.23
C GLY A 174 40.38 3.35 -5.89
N ALA A 175 40.41 3.70 -4.60
CA ALA A 175 41.60 3.98 -3.78
C ALA A 175 41.18 4.41 -2.37
#